data_AF-Q45KY1-F1
#
_entry.id   AF-Q45KY1-F1
#
_cell.length_a   1.000
_cell.length_b   1.000
_cell.length_c   1.000
_cell.angle_alpha   90.00
_cell.angle_beta   90.00
_cell.angle_gamma   90.00
#
_symmetry.space_group_name_H-M   'P 1'
#
loop_
_entity.id
_entity.type
_entity.pdbx_description
1 polymer ?
#
loop_
_entity_poly.entity_id
_entity_poly.type
_entity_poly.pdbx_seq_one_letter_code
_entity_poly.pdbx_strand_id
1 'polypeptide(L)'
;VQNYYGNPAPPTKPALTFQTGDVIELLRGDPESQWWEGRLVQTRKSGYFPSSSVKPCPVDGRPPISRPLSREMDYTAYPWFAGNMERQQTDNLLKPHASGTYLIRER
;
A
#
# COMPACT_ATOMS: atom_id res chain seq x y z
N VAL A 1 -10.96 4.36 -10.51
CA VAL A 1 -11.36 4.05 -9.12
C VAL A 1 -12.67 4.77 -8.87
N GLN A 2 -13.68 4.04 -8.44
CA GLN A 2 -15.03 4.55 -8.24
C GLN A 2 -15.60 3.97 -6.95
N ASN A 3 -16.51 4.70 -6.30
CA ASN A 3 -17.26 4.18 -5.16
C ASN A 3 -18.12 3.00 -5.58
N TYR A 4 -18.27 2.02 -4.70
CA TYR A 4 -19.11 0.86 -4.96
C TYR A 4 -20.05 0.64 -3.79
N TYR A 5 -21.36 0.72 -4.05
CA TYR A 5 -22.42 0.63 -3.05
C TYR A 5 -23.20 -0.69 -3.14
N GLY A 6 -22.60 -1.72 -3.73
CA GLY A 6 -23.27 -3.01 -3.95
C GLY A 6 -24.07 -3.09 -5.25
N ASN A 7 -23.87 -2.13 -6.16
CA ASN A 7 -24.49 -2.10 -7.48
C ASN A 7 -23.42 -1.99 -8.58
N PRO A 8 -23.34 -2.94 -9.53
CA PRO A 8 -24.17 -4.15 -9.64
C PRO A 8 -24.01 -5.09 -8.43
N ALA A 9 -24.96 -6.01 -8.20
CA ALA A 9 -24.83 -7.01 -7.13
C ALA A 9 -23.94 -8.18 -7.58
N PRO A 10 -23.10 -8.75 -6.69
CA PRO A 10 -22.31 -9.94 -7.01
C PRO A 10 -23.21 -11.18 -7.17
N PRO A 11 -22.79 -12.19 -7.96
CA PRO A 11 -23.63 -13.34 -8.27
C PRO A 11 -23.80 -14.35 -7.12
N THR A 12 -22.85 -14.48 -6.20
CA THR A 12 -22.82 -15.60 -5.24
C THR A 12 -22.58 -15.21 -3.77
N LYS A 13 -22.08 -14.00 -3.51
CA LYS A 13 -21.64 -13.56 -2.17
C LYS A 13 -22.09 -12.13 -1.89
N PRO A 14 -22.15 -11.69 -0.61
CA PRO A 14 -22.53 -10.33 -0.26
C PRO A 14 -21.58 -9.31 -0.89
N ALA A 15 -22.14 -8.18 -1.32
CA ALA A 15 -21.37 -7.07 -1.87
C ALA A 15 -20.52 -6.40 -0.78
N LEU A 16 -19.25 -6.13 -1.09
CA LEU A 16 -18.41 -5.29 -0.26
C LEU A 16 -18.61 -3.83 -0.68
N THR A 17 -19.30 -3.03 0.13
CA THR A 17 -19.45 -1.60 -0.16
C THR A 17 -18.24 -0.80 0.31
N PHE A 18 -17.80 0.19 -0.47
CA PHE A 18 -16.65 1.05 -0.16
C PHE A 18 -16.69 2.37 -0.93
N GLN A 19 -15.88 3.32 -0.46
CA GLN A 19 -15.69 4.62 -1.09
C GLN A 19 -14.25 4.79 -1.60
N THR A 20 -14.06 5.79 -2.45
CA THR A 20 -12.75 6.13 -3.01
C THR A 20 -11.82 6.55 -1.87
N GLY A 21 -10.67 5.89 -1.74
CA GLY A 21 -9.72 6.10 -0.65
C GLY A 21 -9.70 4.95 0.36
N ASP A 22 -10.73 4.11 0.39
CA ASP A 22 -10.72 2.89 1.19
C ASP A 22 -9.64 1.92 0.71
N VAL A 23 -8.98 1.27 1.66
CA VAL A 23 -8.01 0.21 1.37
C VAL A 23 -8.67 -1.14 1.56
N ILE A 24 -8.60 -1.94 0.51
CA ILE A 24 -9.16 -3.28 0.46
C ILE A 24 -7.99 -4.26 0.35
N GLU A 25 -7.94 -5.19 1.29
CA GLU A 25 -7.08 -6.36 1.23
C GLU A 25 -7.70 -7.38 0.27
N LEU A 26 -7.00 -7.72 -0.80
CA LEU A 26 -7.47 -8.66 -1.80
C LEU A 26 -7.36 -10.09 -1.25
N LEU A 27 -8.49 -10.80 -1.15
CA LEU A 27 -8.54 -12.20 -0.69
C LEU A 27 -8.55 -13.18 -1.86
N ARG A 28 -9.30 -12.86 -2.91
CA ARG A 28 -9.32 -13.61 -4.19
C ARG A 28 -9.45 -12.62 -5.33
N GLY A 29 -8.48 -12.61 -6.23
CA GLY A 29 -8.50 -11.78 -7.43
C GLY A 29 -8.02 -12.55 -8.63
N ASP A 30 -8.92 -13.35 -9.21
CA ASP A 30 -8.67 -14.01 -10.49
C ASP A 30 -8.64 -12.94 -11.60
N PRO A 31 -7.54 -12.80 -12.37
CA PRO A 31 -7.45 -11.85 -13.47
C PRO A 31 -8.54 -12.00 -14.54
N GLU A 32 -9.09 -13.20 -14.72
CA GLU A 32 -10.15 -13.48 -15.70
C GLU A 32 -11.56 -13.17 -15.15
N SER A 33 -11.69 -12.96 -13.84
CA SER A 33 -12.97 -12.64 -13.19
C SER A 33 -13.20 -11.13 -13.08
N GLN A 34 -14.41 -10.70 -13.42
CA GLN A 34 -14.86 -9.32 -13.16
C GLN A 34 -15.11 -9.04 -11.67
N TRP A 35 -15.26 -10.08 -10.86
CA TRP A 35 -15.60 -10.00 -9.46
C TRP A 35 -14.49 -10.55 -8.58
N TRP A 36 -14.00 -9.70 -7.68
CA TRP A 36 -12.96 -10.04 -6.72
C TRP A 36 -13.52 -10.07 -5.30
N GLU A 37 -12.92 -10.91 -4.47
CA GLU A 37 -13.21 -10.98 -3.04
C GLU A 37 -12.13 -10.18 -2.30
N GLY A 38 -12.56 -9.31 -1.39
CA GLY A 38 -11.63 -8.60 -0.53
C GLY A 38 -12.23 -8.25 0.81
N ARG A 39 -11.41 -7.61 1.63
CA ARG A 39 -11.73 -7.19 2.99
C ARG A 39 -11.30 -5.75 3.19
N LEU A 40 -12.23 -4.91 3.65
CA LEU A 40 -11.91 -3.54 4.06
C LEU A 40 -10.98 -3.56 5.27
N VAL A 41 -9.87 -2.84 5.20
CA VAL A 41 -8.89 -2.78 6.30
C VAL A 41 -9.50 -2.11 7.54
N GLN A 42 -10.27 -1.03 7.35
CA GLN A 42 -10.84 -0.24 8.45
C GLN A 42 -11.99 -0.94 9.17
N THR A 43 -12.93 -1.53 8.41
CA THR A 43 -14.16 -2.10 8.98
C THR A 43 -14.09 -3.62 9.14
N ARG A 44 -13.05 -4.27 8.62
CA ARG A 44 -12.90 -5.73 8.54
C ARG A 44 -14.04 -6.46 7.81
N LYS A 45 -14.93 -5.74 7.13
CA LYS A 45 -16.00 -6.32 6.32
C LYS A 45 -15.41 -6.98 5.09
N SER A 46 -15.89 -8.18 4.78
CA SER A 46 -15.48 -8.95 3.60
C SER A 46 -16.66 -9.10 2.65
N GLY A 47 -16.37 -9.17 1.36
CA GLY A 47 -17.39 -9.34 0.34
C GLY A 47 -16.80 -9.20 -1.07
N TYR A 48 -17.69 -9.15 -2.04
CA TYR A 48 -17.34 -9.12 -3.45
C TYR A 48 -17.51 -7.73 -4.05
N PHE A 49 -16.62 -7.38 -4.97
CA PHE A 49 -16.67 -6.11 -5.68
C PHE A 49 -16.10 -6.24 -7.10
N PRO A 50 -16.49 -5.33 -8.02
CA PRO A 50 -15.95 -5.34 -9.37
C PRO A 50 -14.47 -4.90 -9.38
N SER A 51 -13.62 -5.69 -10.04
CA SER A 51 -12.18 -5.44 -10.12
C SER A 51 -11.83 -4.07 -10.73
N SER A 52 -12.65 -3.59 -11.66
CA SER A 52 -12.52 -2.27 -12.30
C SER A 52 -12.73 -1.08 -11.35
N SER A 53 -13.35 -1.29 -10.18
CA SER A 53 -13.59 -0.22 -9.21
C SER A 53 -12.38 0.08 -8.33
N VAL A 54 -11.38 -0.81 -8.32
CA VAL A 54 -10.15 -0.67 -7.53
C VAL A 54 -8.94 -0.46 -8.44
N LYS A 55 -7.82 -0.03 -7.84
CA LYS A 55 -6.52 -0.02 -8.49
C LYS A 55 -5.48 -0.58 -7.52
N PRO A 56 -4.37 -1.17 -8.00
CA PRO A 56 -3.25 -1.51 -7.14
C PRO A 56 -2.85 -0.31 -6.28
N CYS A 57 -2.71 -0.52 -4.97
CA CYS A 57 -2.18 0.48 -4.08
C CYS A 57 -0.66 0.60 -4.34
N PRO A 58 -0.10 1.79 -4.61
CA PRO A 58 1.34 1.95 -4.77
C PRO A 58 2.10 1.39 -3.56
N VAL A 59 3.17 0.67 -3.84
CA VAL A 59 3.95 -0.16 -2.91
C VAL A 59 4.73 0.61 -1.83
N ASP A 60 4.49 1.91 -1.62
CA ASP A 60 4.94 2.62 -0.42
C ASP A 60 4.19 2.15 0.86
N GLY A 61 3.33 1.13 0.75
CA GLY A 61 3.10 0.09 1.76
C GLY A 61 2.40 0.49 3.07
N ARG A 62 2.17 1.78 3.31
CA ARG A 62 1.50 2.29 4.51
C ARG A 62 0.05 2.63 4.21
N PRO A 63 -0.92 2.13 5.00
CA PRO A 63 -2.31 2.56 4.89
C PRO A 63 -2.41 4.09 5.03
N PRO A 64 -3.37 4.77 4.37
CA PRO A 64 -3.51 6.22 4.42
C PRO A 64 -3.65 6.76 5.85
N ILE A 65 -4.15 5.94 6.79
CA ILE A 65 -4.28 6.25 8.21
C ILE A 65 -2.92 6.47 8.89
N SER A 66 -1.84 5.90 8.34
CA SER A 66 -0.47 6.07 8.84
C SER A 66 0.34 7.11 8.08
N ARG A 67 -0.30 7.87 7.17
CA ARG A 67 0.29 9.07 6.58
C ARG A 67 -0.11 10.24 7.46
N PRO A 68 0.81 10.85 8.24
CA PRO A 68 0.53 12.13 8.86
C PRO A 68 0.14 13.10 7.75
N LEU A 69 -0.97 13.80 7.92
CA LEU A 69 -1.50 14.80 6.98
C LEU A 69 -0.62 16.06 6.85
N SER A 70 0.64 16.02 7.29
CA SER A 70 1.53 17.18 7.36
C SER A 70 2.90 16.83 6.75
N ARG A 71 3.08 17.30 5.52
CA ARG A 71 4.28 17.85 4.83
C ARG A 71 5.74 17.53 5.21
N GLU A 72 6.06 16.68 6.17
CA GLU A 72 7.43 16.17 6.38
C GLU A 72 7.33 14.67 6.62
N MET A 73 7.72 13.88 5.61
CA MET A 73 7.91 12.45 5.81
C MET A 73 9.08 12.28 6.76
N ASP A 74 8.77 11.98 8.02
CA ASP A 74 9.79 11.64 9.01
C ASP A 74 10.41 10.28 8.63
N TYR A 75 11.52 10.36 7.90
CA TYR A 75 12.25 9.19 7.45
C TYR A 75 13.07 8.55 8.58
N THR A 76 13.21 9.19 9.75
CA THR A 76 14.02 8.66 10.86
C THR A 76 13.46 7.38 11.46
N ALA A 77 12.18 7.09 11.21
CA ALA A 77 11.56 5.84 11.64
C ALA A 77 12.00 4.62 10.81
N TYR A 78 12.67 4.82 9.67
CA TYR A 78 13.11 3.74 8.81
C TYR A 78 14.58 3.39 9.04
N PRO A 79 14.92 2.10 9.22
CA PRO A 79 16.30 1.67 9.52
C PRO A 79 17.28 1.90 8.36
N TRP A 80 16.77 2.11 7.15
CA TRP A 80 17.57 2.43 5.97
C TRP A 80 17.89 3.92 5.83
N PHE A 81 17.30 4.79 6.66
CA PHE A 81 17.56 6.23 6.61
C PHE A 81 18.72 6.60 7.53
N ALA A 82 19.81 7.07 6.94
CA ALA A 82 21.04 7.42 7.62
C ALA A 82 21.15 8.91 8.01
N GLY A 83 20.12 9.71 7.69
CA GLY A 83 20.12 11.16 7.94
C GLY A 83 21.25 11.87 7.23
N ASN A 84 21.79 12.91 7.87
CA ASN A 84 22.87 13.73 7.34
C ASN A 84 24.23 13.02 7.43
N MET A 85 24.46 12.06 6.54
CA MET A 85 25.69 11.28 6.40
C MET A 85 26.48 11.71 5.16
N GLU A 86 27.80 11.86 5.28
CA GLU A 86 28.65 12.21 4.14
C GLU A 86 28.83 11.05 3.16
N ARG A 87 29.05 11.38 1.88
CA ARG A 87 29.29 10.37 0.82
C ARG A 87 30.43 9.41 1.18
N GLN A 88 31.55 9.92 1.68
CA GLN A 88 32.72 9.08 1.99
C GLN A 88 32.43 8.10 3.14
N GLN A 89 31.66 8.53 4.13
CA GLN A 89 31.21 7.67 5.23
C GLN A 89 30.28 6.58 4.70
N THR A 90 29.33 6.91 3.82
CA THR A 90 28.44 5.94 3.17
C THR A 90 29.22 4.90 2.36
N ASP A 91 30.22 5.33 1.58
CA ASP A 91 31.04 4.40 0.78
C ASP A 91 31.81 3.43 1.68
N ASN A 92 32.39 3.91 2.78
CA ASN A 92 33.10 3.05 3.73
C ASN A 92 32.16 2.10 4.47
N LEU A 93 30.94 2.55 4.78
CA LEU A 93 29.93 1.72 5.44
C LEU A 93 29.38 0.63 4.51
N LEU A 94 29.19 0.90 3.21
CA LEU A 94 28.61 -0.07 2.27
C LEU A 94 29.64 -1.06 1.69
N LYS A 95 30.93 -0.68 1.60
CA LYS A 95 32.02 -1.54 1.08
C LYS A 95 32.07 -2.97 1.63
N PRO A 96 31.92 -3.21 2.96
CA PRO A 96 32.00 -4.56 3.50
C PRO A 96 30.69 -5.35 3.40
N HIS A 97 29.59 -4.76 2.90
CA HIS A 97 28.29 -5.41 2.85
C HIS A 97 28.02 -6.10 1.50
N ALA A 98 27.07 -7.02 1.50
CA ALA A 98 26.67 -7.76 0.31
C ALA A 98 26.08 -6.84 -0.78
N SER A 99 26.24 -7.25 -2.03
CA SER A 99 25.65 -6.57 -3.19
C SER A 99 24.14 -6.43 -3.01
N GLY A 100 23.62 -5.21 -3.24
CA GLY A 100 22.21 -4.86 -3.00
C GLY A 100 21.93 -4.23 -1.63
N THR A 101 22.91 -4.13 -0.73
CA THR A 101 22.77 -3.33 0.50
C THR A 101 22.70 -1.84 0.16
N TYR A 102 21.72 -1.14 0.73
CA TYR A 102 21.48 0.27 0.45
C TYR A 102 21.10 1.05 1.72
N LEU A 103 21.27 2.37 1.66
CA LEU A 103 20.74 3.33 2.63
C LEU A 103 20.39 4.63 1.90
N ILE A 104 19.58 5.48 2.53
CA ILE A 104 19.21 6.81 2.02
C ILE A 104 19.77 7.86 2.98
N ARG A 105 20.37 8.92 2.45
CA ARG A 105 21.01 10.01 3.22
C ARG A 105 20.60 11.38 2.67
N GLU A 106 20.69 12.39 3.51
CA GLU A 106 20.53 13.80 3.14
C GLU A 106 21.79 14.30 2.41
N ARG A 107 21.65 15.38 1.64
CA ARG A 107 22.68 15.87 0.71
C ARG A 107 23.46 17.05 1.26
#